data_AF-A0A2G1VN92-F1
#
_entry.id   AF-A0A2G1VN92-F1
#
_cell.length_a   1.000
_cell.length_b   1.000
_cell.length_c   1.000
_cell.angle_alpha   90.00
_cell.angle_beta   90.00
_cell.angle_gamma   90.00
#
_symmetry.space_group_name_H-M   'P 1'
#
loop_
_entity.id
_entity.type
_entity.pdbx_description
1 polymer ?
#
loop_
_entity_poly.entity_id
_entity_poly.type
_entity_poly.pdbx_seq_one_letter_code
_entity_poly.pdbx_strand_id
1 'polypeptide(L)'
;MDIEKYLNNHIKNQSSHKILLVCNKKTAADLLSYDVQMTTLIPCKISIKKIKGETLVEVSIEDTEKTWSFSEKSEIKKLSAEVKKSLTDLLDYIGPKQMKL
;
A
#
# COMPACT_ATOMS: atom_id res chain seq x y z
N MET A 1 9.03 -14.74 -18.42
CA MET A 1 7.71 -14.38 -18.94
C MET A 1 7.54 -12.88 -18.75
N ASP A 2 7.30 -12.13 -19.81
CA ASP A 2 7.02 -10.70 -19.72
C ASP A 2 5.57 -10.53 -19.22
N ILE A 3 5.42 -10.20 -17.93
CA ILE A 3 4.12 -10.09 -17.26
C ILE A 3 3.32 -8.92 -17.83
N GLU A 4 3.98 -7.82 -18.20
CA GLU A 4 3.30 -6.66 -18.77
C GLU A 4 2.70 -7.02 -20.14
N LYS A 5 3.47 -7.68 -21.00
CA LYS A 5 2.98 -8.20 -22.28
C LYS A 5 1.86 -9.23 -22.11
N TYR A 6 1.98 -10.14 -21.13
CA TYR A 6 0.93 -11.11 -20.82
C TYR A 6 -0.36 -10.42 -20.39
N LEU A 7 -0.29 -9.49 -19.43
CA LEU A 7 -1.46 -8.76 -18.94
C LEU A 7 -2.11 -7.90 -20.03
N ASN A 8 -1.33 -7.23 -20.87
CA ASN A 8 -1.86 -6.45 -22.00
C ASN A 8 -2.63 -7.30 -23.02
N ASN A 9 -2.23 -8.56 -23.21
CA ASN A 9 -2.93 -9.48 -24.11
C ASN A 9 -4.22 -10.04 -23.52
N HIS A 10 -4.35 -10.06 -22.19
CA HIS A 10 -5.48 -10.69 -21.49
C HIS A 10 -6.45 -9.69 -20.86
N ILE A 11 -6.03 -8.44 -20.60
CA ILE A 11 -6.84 -7.39 -19.98
C ILE A 11 -7.02 -6.25 -20.99
N LYS A 12 -8.16 -6.24 -21.69
CA LYS A 12 -8.52 -5.13 -22.59
C LYS A 12 -8.70 -3.83 -21.80
N ASN A 13 -8.15 -2.73 -22.31
CA ASN A 13 -8.27 -1.37 -21.73
C ASN A 13 -7.69 -1.22 -20.31
N GLN A 14 -6.52 -1.82 -20.05
CA GLN A 14 -5.83 -1.64 -18.77
C GLN A 14 -5.53 -0.16 -18.53
N SER A 15 -6.29 0.49 -17.64
CA SER A 15 -6.00 1.87 -17.21
C SER A 15 -4.62 1.91 -16.58
N SER A 16 -3.85 3.00 -16.75
CA SER A 16 -2.52 3.11 -16.13
C SER A 16 -2.63 2.98 -14.61
N HIS A 17 -2.29 1.80 -14.11
CA HIS A 17 -2.32 1.43 -12.71
C HIS A 17 -0.90 1.14 -12.29
N LYS A 18 -0.39 1.94 -11.35
CA LYS A 18 0.95 1.77 -10.77
C LYS A 18 0.79 1.25 -9.36
N ILE A 19 1.59 0.26 -9.00
CA ILE A 19 1.74 -0.22 -7.63
C ILE A 19 3.15 0.14 -7.19
N LEU A 20 3.26 0.95 -6.15
CA LEU A 20 4.51 1.29 -5.49
C LEU A 20 4.65 0.42 -4.26
N LEU A 21 5.82 -0.20 -4.10
CA LEU A 21 6.21 -0.92 -2.91
C LEU A 21 7.11 -0.01 -2.09
N VAL A 22 6.65 0.40 -0.90
CA VAL A 22 7.36 1.35 -0.02
C VAL A 22 7.71 0.68 1.30
N CYS A 23 8.93 0.94 1.77
CA CYS A 23 9.46 0.31 2.98
C CYS A 23 10.24 1.32 3.81
N ASN A 24 9.85 1.48 5.08
CA ASN A 24 10.70 2.13 6.07
C ASN A 24 11.63 1.08 6.69
N LYS A 25 12.95 1.31 6.60
CA LYS A 25 13.96 0.36 7.08
C LYS A 25 13.81 0.03 8.58
N LYS A 26 13.53 1.03 9.42
CA LYS A 26 13.38 0.85 10.87
C LYS A 26 12.12 0.04 11.16
N THR A 27 10.98 0.43 10.61
CA THR A 27 9.72 -0.31 10.74
C THR A 27 9.86 -1.77 10.30
N ALA A 28 10.50 -2.01 9.16
CA ALA A 28 10.71 -3.38 8.68
C ALA A 28 11.60 -4.18 9.63
N ALA A 29 12.70 -3.60 10.13
CA ALA A 29 13.55 -4.26 11.10
C ALA A 29 12.79 -4.59 12.40
N ASP A 30 12.03 -3.62 12.94
CA ASP A 30 11.22 -3.80 14.15
C ASP A 30 10.17 -4.91 13.94
N LEU A 31 9.42 -4.87 12.83
CA LEU A 31 8.42 -5.87 12.47
C LEU A 31 9.01 -7.29 12.41
N LEU A 32 10.15 -7.44 11.75
CA LEU A 32 10.85 -8.73 11.61
C LEU A 32 11.42 -9.23 12.95
N SER A 33 11.82 -8.33 13.83
CA SER A 33 12.29 -8.68 15.17
C SER A 33 11.16 -9.19 16.08
N TYR A 34 9.94 -8.69 15.90
CA TYR A 34 8.77 -9.16 16.64
C TYR A 34 8.22 -10.47 16.07
N ASP A 35 8.20 -10.61 14.75
CA ASP A 35 7.74 -11.82 14.09
C ASP A 35 8.26 -11.94 12.65
N VAL A 36 9.14 -12.92 12.42
CA VAL A 36 9.70 -13.18 11.09
C VAL A 36 8.65 -13.59 10.06
N GLN A 37 7.49 -14.14 10.46
CA GLN A 37 6.43 -14.52 9.52
C GLN A 37 5.78 -13.30 8.85
N MET A 38 5.95 -12.11 9.44
CA MET A 38 5.43 -10.85 8.91
C MET A 38 6.19 -10.36 7.67
N THR A 39 7.28 -11.03 7.25
CA THR A 39 7.98 -10.75 5.97
C THR A 39 7.01 -10.75 4.78
N THR A 40 5.94 -11.55 4.86
CA THR A 40 4.94 -11.70 3.80
C THR A 40 4.11 -10.45 3.54
N LEU A 41 4.12 -9.49 4.48
CA LEU A 41 3.29 -8.28 4.45
C LEU A 41 4.06 -7.00 4.14
N ILE A 42 5.38 -7.11 3.97
CA ILE A 42 6.24 -5.98 3.59
C ILE A 42 6.83 -6.22 2.20
N PRO A 43 7.08 -5.17 1.41
CA PRO A 43 6.81 -3.75 1.66
C PRO A 43 5.32 -3.37 1.63
N CYS A 44 4.96 -2.22 2.21
CA CYS A 44 3.61 -1.68 2.13
C CYS A 44 3.28 -1.27 0.69
N LYS A 45 2.01 -1.44 0.30
CA LYS A 45 1.54 -1.14 -1.07
C LYS A 45 0.88 0.23 -1.14
N ILE A 46 1.23 0.99 -2.18
CA ILE A 46 0.50 2.19 -2.61
C ILE A 46 0.06 1.99 -4.06
N SER A 47 -1.23 2.10 -4.32
CA SER A 47 -1.85 1.98 -5.63
C SER A 47 -2.16 3.37 -6.18
N ILE A 48 -1.78 3.64 -7.43
CA ILE A 48 -2.10 4.87 -8.15
C ILE A 48 -2.79 4.50 -9.46
N LYS A 49 -4.02 4.96 -9.65
CA LYS A 49 -4.83 4.66 -10.82
C LYS A 49 -5.38 5.94 -11.43
N LYS A 50 -5.29 6.09 -12.75
CA LYS A 50 -6.04 7.16 -13.45
C LYS A 50 -7.52 6.84 -13.49
N ILE A 51 -8.36 7.81 -13.14
CA ILE A 51 -9.81 7.69 -13.26
C ILE A 51 -10.20 7.99 -14.71
N LYS A 52 -10.94 7.08 -15.35
CA LYS A 52 -11.27 7.22 -16.78
C LYS A 52 -12.24 8.39 -16.99
N GLY A 53 -11.88 9.30 -17.90
CA GLY A 53 -12.71 10.48 -18.21
C GLY A 53 -12.46 11.68 -17.29
N GLU A 54 -11.54 11.57 -16.34
CA GLU A 54 -11.18 12.64 -15.42
C GLU A 54 -9.67 12.96 -15.51
N THR A 55 -9.28 14.17 -15.11
CA THR A 55 -7.86 14.55 -14.93
C THR A 55 -7.29 14.09 -13.59
N LEU A 56 -8.11 13.41 -12.78
CA LEU A 56 -7.79 12.96 -11.42
C LEU A 56 -7.14 11.58 -11.39
N VAL A 57 -6.37 11.35 -10.34
CA VAL A 57 -5.81 10.04 -9.99
C VAL A 57 -6.38 9.60 -8.65
N GLU A 58 -6.75 8.32 -8.57
CA GLU A 58 -7.06 7.65 -7.32
C GLU A 58 -5.75 7.13 -6.71
N VAL A 59 -5.50 7.49 -5.46
CA VAL A 59 -4.38 6.96 -4.67
C VAL A 59 -4.95 6.15 -3.51
N SER A 60 -4.57 4.89 -3.42
CA SER A 60 -4.96 4.00 -2.32
C SER A 60 -3.71 3.55 -1.58
N ILE A 61 -3.74 3.62 -0.26
CA ILE A 61 -2.67 3.13 0.62
C ILE A 61 -3.13 1.84 1.31
N GLU A 62 -2.19 0.99 1.68
CA GLU A 62 -2.47 -0.18 2.49
C GLU A 62 -2.97 0.20 3.90
N ASP A 63 -4.05 -0.45 4.35
CA ASP A 63 -4.54 -0.36 5.73
C ASP A 63 -3.83 -1.42 6.59
N THR A 64 -2.66 -1.06 7.12
CA THR A 64 -1.81 -2.01 7.85
C THR A 64 -2.45 -2.55 9.13
N GLU A 65 -3.37 -1.81 9.76
CA GLU A 65 -4.14 -2.34 10.90
C GLU A 65 -5.04 -3.51 10.49
N LYS A 66 -5.53 -3.52 9.24
CA LYS A 66 -6.30 -4.66 8.70
C LYS A 66 -5.40 -5.75 8.17
N THR A 67 -4.39 -5.42 7.34
CA THR A 67 -3.56 -6.44 6.69
C THR A 67 -2.68 -7.19 7.70
N TRP A 68 -2.29 -6.55 8.80
CA TRP A 68 -1.45 -7.13 9.84
C TRP A 68 -2.26 -7.66 11.04
N SER A 69 -3.60 -7.60 10.97
CA SER A 69 -4.51 -7.95 12.07
C SER A 69 -4.46 -9.41 12.52
N PHE A 70 -3.92 -10.31 11.70
CA PHE A 70 -3.75 -11.71 12.10
C PHE A 70 -2.68 -11.90 13.18
N SER A 71 -1.83 -10.89 13.40
CA SER A 71 -0.89 -10.94 14.51
C SER A 71 -1.59 -10.56 15.81
N GLU A 72 -1.56 -11.47 16.78
CA GLU A 72 -2.07 -11.21 18.13
C GLU A 72 -1.08 -10.43 19.00
N LYS A 73 0.12 -10.13 18.49
CA LYS A 73 1.20 -9.45 19.24
C LYS A 73 0.91 -7.95 19.37
N SER A 74 0.95 -7.47 20.62
CA SER A 74 0.63 -6.08 20.95
C SER A 74 1.55 -5.06 20.28
N GLU A 75 2.82 -5.43 20.11
CA GLU A 75 3.89 -4.66 19.48
C GLU A 75 3.60 -4.46 18.00
N ILE A 76 3.12 -5.51 17.33
CA ILE A 76 2.74 -5.46 15.92
C ILE A 76 1.49 -4.62 15.73
N LYS A 77 0.49 -4.76 16.62
CA LYS A 77 -0.72 -3.92 16.58
C LYS A 77 -0.40 -2.43 16.75
N LYS A 78 0.54 -2.09 17.64
CA LYS A 78 1.00 -0.71 17.81
C LYS A 78 1.74 -0.23 16.56
N LEU A 79 2.67 -1.04 16.05
CA LEU A 79 3.45 -0.71 14.86
C LEU A 79 2.55 -0.55 13.62
N SER A 80 1.53 -1.40 13.45
CA SER A 80 0.59 -1.28 12.33
C SER A 80 -0.17 0.04 12.34
N ALA A 81 -0.59 0.52 13.51
CA ALA A 81 -1.27 1.81 13.63
C ALA A 81 -0.35 2.99 13.31
N GLU A 82 0.91 2.94 13.77
CA GLU A 82 1.93 3.95 13.48
C GLU A 82 2.25 4.02 11.97
N VAL A 83 2.36 2.86 11.32
CA VAL A 83 2.62 2.77 9.88
C VAL A 83 1.44 3.27 9.07
N LYS A 84 0.21 2.87 9.43
CA LYS A 84 -1.01 3.36 8.76
C LYS A 84 -1.11 4.88 8.85
N LYS A 85 -0.84 5.44 10.03
CA LYS A 85 -0.81 6.89 10.21
C LYS A 85 0.23 7.52 9.29
N SER A 86 1.45 7.00 9.27
CA SER A 86 2.52 7.50 8.38
C SER A 86 2.14 7.45 6.90
N LEU A 87 1.49 6.36 6.45
CA LEU A 87 1.00 6.22 5.08
C LEU A 87 -0.15 7.19 4.78
N THR A 88 -1.02 7.44 5.75
CA THR A 88 -2.14 8.38 5.62
C THR A 88 -1.62 9.81 5.54
N ASP A 89 -0.66 10.17 6.39
CA ASP A 89 -0.01 11.48 6.39
C ASP A 89 0.70 11.74 5.05
N LEU A 90 1.18 10.72 4.32
CA LEU A 90 1.71 10.91 2.97
C LEU A 90 0.66 11.48 2.01
N LEU A 91 -0.63 11.13 2.17
CA LEU A 91 -1.70 11.64 1.31
C LEU A 91 -1.91 13.15 1.51
N ASP A 92 -1.52 13.72 2.66
CA ASP A 92 -1.57 15.16 2.93
C ASP A 92 -0.66 15.97 2.01
N TYR A 93 0.40 15.34 1.49
CA TYR A 93 1.37 15.98 0.60
C TYR A 93 1.06 15.75 -0.88
N ILE A 94 0.06 14.93 -1.21
CA ILE A 94 -0.24 14.50 -2.58
C ILE A 94 -1.54 15.14 -3.06
N GLY A 95 -1.47 16.45 -3.32
CA GLY A 95 -2.51 17.20 -4.01
C GLY A 95 -3.84 17.39 -3.25
N PRO A 96 -4.82 18.06 -3.87
CA PRO A 96 -6.12 18.30 -3.25
C PRO A 96 -6.86 16.97 -3.03
N LYS A 97 -7.21 16.69 -1.76
CA LYS A 97 -7.95 15.49 -1.37
C LYS A 97 -9.43 15.64 -1.72
N GLN A 98 -9.95 14.81 -2.60
CA GLN A 98 -11.38 14.49 -2.62
C GLN A 98 -11.57 13.12 -1.98
N MET A 99 -11.81 13.08 -0.67
CA MET A 99 -12.18 11.84 0.01
C MET A 99 -13.66 11.57 -0.26
N LYS A 100 -13.95 10.51 -1.02
CA LYS A 100 -15.25 9.82 -0.91
C LYS A 100 -15.09 8.72 0.12
N LEU A 101 -15.73 8.91 1.28
CA LEU A 101 -15.98 7.85 2.26
C LEU A 101 -17.10 6.93 1.73
#